data_AF-A0AAD5WJ80-F1
#
_entry.id   AF-A0AAD5WJ80-F1
#
_cell.length_a   1.000
_cell.length_b   1.000
_cell.length_c   1.000
_cell.angle_alpha   90.00
_cell.angle_beta   90.00
_cell.angle_gamma   90.00
#
_symmetry.space_group_name_H-M   'P 1'
#
loop_
_entity.id
_entity.type
_entity.pdbx_description
1 polymer ?
#
loop_
_entity_poly.entity_id
_entity_poly.type
_entity_poly.pdbx_seq_one_letter_code
_entity_poly.pdbx_strand_id
1 'polypeptide(L)'
;MMMMIALCQPLMSSLTKQLNMNRTRSVLQFAKKKLLDCQNKLKRTGNKVPTTSSVLLDEPVLEEVLKKLDIKDRVMLRGVSPHIHDLVDRLPLILPFVFIRSDSRGNIELHCDQMDVLIGEENRLRISSLILLSRRSLSHLRFRHCRVHSQQQTVQLWTAVAQCQSLVALQYEPCRLDRWSRPHLVDALASKPLKSLILTGIDGLQPKDLFRMTNGARLEELAVVGELITPSVFDHKEASTMLGTIHSLLIQVNSTFSIHDVSERAAILRTMSSLPATGVLEVIHISRGTVTDTTKVISYWIQLARDSSREVKLKLEECSQERADAAVGRLLRKVRGVGRSEWTKGGVAMQMGGGRLTVLDKKAWFGDDQ
;
A
#
# COMPACT_ATOMS: atom_id res chain seq x y z
N MET A 1 -26.73 -41.37 16.09
CA MET A 1 -26.95 -42.66 15.39
C MET A 1 -28.45 -42.72 15.12
N MET A 2 -29.02 -42.59 13.92
CA MET A 2 -28.61 -42.81 12.53
C MET A 2 -29.12 -41.65 11.64
N MET A 3 -28.69 -41.62 10.38
CA MET A 3 -28.88 -40.59 9.32
C MET A 3 -27.74 -39.57 9.13
N MET A 4 -26.52 -39.94 9.51
CA MET A 4 -25.38 -39.77 8.61
C MET A 4 -25.25 -41.05 7.78
N ILE A 5 -24.80 -40.93 6.53
CA ILE A 5 -24.52 -42.04 5.60
C ILE A 5 -25.77 -42.58 4.87
N ALA A 6 -26.38 -41.70 4.09
CA ALA A 6 -26.72 -42.07 2.72
C ALA A 6 -26.48 -40.84 1.84
N LEU A 7 -25.56 -40.99 0.88
CA LEU A 7 -25.33 -40.10 -0.25
C LEU A 7 -24.37 -38.91 -0.04
N CYS A 8 -23.18 -39.18 0.50
CA CYS A 8 -22.00 -38.65 -0.20
C CYS A 8 -21.86 -39.45 -1.50
N GLN A 9 -22.02 -38.86 -2.69
CA GLN A 9 -20.98 -38.92 -3.72
C GLN A 9 -21.25 -38.31 -5.12
N PRO A 10 -22.45 -37.96 -5.59
CA PRO A 10 -22.53 -37.43 -6.96
C PRO A 10 -22.75 -35.91 -7.08
N LEU A 11 -22.28 -35.08 -6.14
CA LEU A 11 -22.32 -33.61 -6.31
C LEU A 11 -21.15 -32.81 -5.72
N MET A 12 -20.01 -33.49 -5.50
CA MET A 12 -18.68 -32.86 -5.51
C MET A 12 -18.18 -32.60 -6.95
N SER A 13 -19.01 -32.84 -7.97
CA SER A 13 -18.69 -32.61 -9.38
C SER A 13 -19.52 -31.52 -10.07
N SER A 14 -20.42 -30.84 -9.35
CA SER A 14 -21.13 -29.65 -9.87
C SER A 14 -20.96 -28.44 -8.95
N LEU A 15 -19.75 -28.29 -8.42
CA LEU A 15 -19.22 -27.07 -7.82
C LEU A 15 -18.75 -26.06 -8.89
N THR A 16 -19.14 -26.24 -10.15
CA THR A 16 -18.58 -25.48 -11.28
C THR A 16 -19.58 -24.94 -12.30
N LYS A 17 -20.90 -25.08 -12.12
CA LYS A 17 -21.85 -24.41 -13.03
C LYS A 17 -23.04 -23.78 -12.29
N GLN A 18 -23.01 -22.45 -12.28
CA GLN A 18 -24.12 -21.52 -12.05
C GLN A 18 -24.52 -21.21 -10.60
N LEU A 19 -24.03 -20.06 -10.12
CA LEU A 19 -24.83 -18.97 -9.54
C LEU A 19 -26.32 -19.31 -9.34
N ASN A 20 -26.80 -19.39 -8.10
CA ASN A 20 -28.23 -19.22 -7.84
C ASN A 20 -28.51 -18.50 -6.51
N MET A 21 -28.79 -17.20 -6.63
CA MET A 21 -28.92 -16.16 -5.61
C MET A 21 -30.18 -16.21 -4.71
N ASN A 22 -30.87 -17.35 -4.56
CA ASN A 22 -32.24 -17.34 -3.98
C ASN A 22 -32.44 -17.97 -2.58
N ARG A 23 -31.44 -18.58 -1.94
CA ARG A 23 -31.63 -19.17 -0.58
C ARG A 23 -31.27 -18.26 0.60
N THR A 24 -30.45 -17.23 0.42
CA THR A 24 -30.07 -16.33 1.53
C THR A 24 -31.20 -15.37 1.92
N ARG A 25 -32.09 -15.04 0.97
CA ARG A 25 -33.28 -14.21 1.21
C ARG A 25 -34.30 -14.88 2.13
N SER A 26 -34.46 -16.21 2.08
CA SER A 26 -35.48 -16.91 2.88
C SER A 26 -35.11 -16.99 4.36
N VAL A 27 -33.82 -17.14 4.69
CA VAL A 27 -33.34 -17.18 6.09
C VAL A 27 -33.45 -15.80 6.74
N LEU A 28 -33.11 -14.74 6.01
CA LEU A 28 -33.20 -13.36 6.50
C LEU A 28 -34.65 -12.91 6.72
N GLN A 29 -35.57 -13.27 5.81
CA GLN A 29 -36.99 -13.01 5.99
C GLN A 29 -37.57 -13.77 7.19
N PHE A 30 -37.10 -15.00 7.42
CA PHE A 30 -37.52 -15.78 8.58
C PHE A 30 -37.01 -15.18 9.90
N ALA A 31 -35.73 -14.77 9.95
CA ALA A 31 -35.15 -14.12 11.11
C ALA A 31 -35.81 -12.76 11.42
N LYS A 32 -36.07 -11.94 10.39
CA LYS A 32 -36.78 -10.66 10.52
C LYS A 32 -38.22 -10.85 11.01
N LYS A 33 -38.93 -11.86 10.49
CA LYS A 33 -40.28 -12.23 10.95
C LYS A 33 -40.27 -12.68 12.41
N LYS A 34 -39.30 -13.50 12.81
CA LYS A 34 -39.17 -13.96 14.21
C LYS A 34 -38.81 -12.83 15.17
N LEU A 35 -37.94 -11.90 14.78
CA LEU A 35 -37.63 -10.70 15.57
C LEU A 35 -38.85 -9.79 15.75
N LEU A 36 -39.65 -9.61 14.70
CA LEU A 36 -40.88 -8.82 14.75
C LEU A 36 -41.96 -9.51 15.60
N ASP A 37 -42.09 -10.84 15.50
CA ASP A 37 -42.98 -11.64 16.34
C ASP A 37 -42.57 -11.56 17.82
N CYS A 38 -41.26 -11.56 18.12
CA CYS A 38 -40.72 -11.36 19.47
C CYS A 38 -41.04 -9.94 19.99
N GLN A 39 -40.85 -8.90 19.18
CA GLN A 39 -41.21 -7.52 19.56
C GLN A 39 -42.71 -7.36 19.81
N ASN A 40 -43.56 -7.99 18.99
CA ASN A 40 -45.00 -7.92 19.15
C ASN A 40 -45.48 -8.71 20.38
N LYS A 41 -44.83 -9.82 20.72
CA LYS A 41 -45.07 -10.54 21.97
C LYS A 41 -44.65 -9.73 23.19
N LEU A 42 -43.47 -9.10 23.14
CA LEU A 42 -42.96 -8.20 24.19
C LEU A 42 -43.89 -7.00 24.44
N LYS A 43 -44.46 -6.41 23.38
CA LYS A 43 -45.46 -5.33 23.49
C LYS A 43 -46.79 -5.77 24.09
N ARG A 44 -47.20 -7.03 23.87
CA ARG A 44 -48.46 -7.59 24.40
C ARG A 44 -48.36 -8.05 25.86
N THR A 45 -47.16 -8.27 26.38
CA THR A 45 -46.90 -8.58 27.79
C THR A 45 -46.70 -7.33 28.66
N GLY A 46 -46.98 -6.13 28.15
CA GLY A 46 -46.82 -4.85 28.83
C GLY A 46 -47.86 -4.56 29.92
N ASN A 47 -48.05 -5.45 30.89
CA ASN A 47 -48.70 -5.16 32.17
C ASN A 47 -48.11 -6.04 33.28
N LYS A 48 -46.82 -5.81 33.54
CA LYS A 48 -46.08 -6.01 34.81
C LYS A 48 -44.61 -5.99 34.43
N VAL A 49 -44.00 -4.82 34.60
CA VAL A 49 -42.55 -4.63 34.45
C VAL A 49 -41.90 -5.06 35.77
N PRO A 50 -41.07 -6.10 35.82
CA PRO A 50 -39.85 -6.03 36.60
C PRO A 50 -38.79 -5.32 35.75
N THR A 51 -38.15 -4.36 36.39
CA THR A 51 -36.96 -3.61 36.01
C THR A 51 -36.04 -4.36 35.04
N THR A 52 -35.83 -3.74 33.87
CA THR A 52 -34.69 -3.88 32.96
C THR A 52 -33.67 -4.97 33.31
N SER A 53 -33.97 -6.23 33.01
CA SER A 53 -32.89 -7.17 32.69
C SER A 53 -32.60 -6.99 31.21
N SER A 54 -31.63 -6.13 30.88
CA SER A 54 -30.96 -6.25 29.59
C SER A 54 -30.49 -7.70 29.53
N VAL A 55 -31.02 -8.49 28.59
CA VAL A 55 -30.47 -9.81 28.29
C VAL A 55 -29.06 -9.56 27.78
N LEU A 56 -28.10 -9.52 28.70
CA LEU A 56 -26.69 -9.48 28.43
C LEU A 56 -26.35 -10.88 27.94
N LEU A 57 -26.30 -11.03 26.62
CA LEU A 57 -25.62 -12.17 26.03
C LEU A 57 -24.15 -12.05 26.46
N ASP A 58 -23.61 -13.12 27.05
CA ASP A 58 -22.20 -13.16 27.42
C ASP A 58 -21.32 -12.83 26.20
N GLU A 59 -20.22 -12.11 26.43
CA GLU A 59 -19.31 -11.69 25.35
C GLU A 59 -18.94 -12.82 24.38
N PRO A 60 -18.61 -14.05 24.80
CA PRO A 60 -18.26 -15.14 23.87
C PRO A 60 -19.41 -15.54 22.94
N VAL A 61 -20.64 -15.50 23.44
CA VAL A 61 -21.85 -15.81 22.65
C VAL A 61 -22.09 -14.71 21.62
N LEU A 62 -21.91 -13.46 22.04
CA LEU A 62 -22.07 -12.30 21.20
C LEU A 62 -20.99 -12.25 20.11
N GLU A 63 -19.75 -12.63 20.43
CA GLU A 63 -18.66 -12.81 19.46
C GLU A 63 -18.99 -13.88 18.42
N GLU A 64 -19.50 -15.05 18.81
CA GLU A 64 -19.89 -16.09 17.86
C GLU A 64 -21.03 -15.65 16.94
N VAL A 65 -22.01 -14.90 17.46
CA VAL A 65 -23.07 -14.29 16.64
C VAL A 65 -22.47 -13.31 15.64
N LEU A 66 -21.61 -12.40 16.10
CA LEU A 66 -20.96 -11.41 15.26
C LEU A 66 -20.06 -12.08 14.20
N LYS A 67 -19.37 -13.18 14.51
CA LYS A 67 -18.58 -13.98 13.54
C LYS A 67 -19.42 -14.55 12.40
N LYS A 68 -20.71 -14.79 12.59
CA LYS A 68 -21.63 -15.26 11.55
C LYS A 68 -22.23 -14.14 10.70
N LEU A 69 -22.13 -12.90 11.15
CA LEU A 69 -22.59 -11.74 10.39
C LEU A 69 -21.58 -11.38 9.30
N ASP A 70 -22.12 -10.85 8.19
CA ASP A 70 -21.29 -10.21 7.19
C ASP A 70 -20.72 -8.88 7.72
N ILE A 71 -19.71 -8.35 7.02
CA ILE A 71 -19.02 -7.12 7.46
C ILE A 71 -19.94 -5.91 7.48
N LYS A 72 -20.94 -5.84 6.58
CA LYS A 72 -21.87 -4.73 6.55
C LYS A 72 -22.72 -4.70 7.82
N ASP A 73 -23.25 -5.86 8.22
CA ASP A 73 -24.07 -6.00 9.40
C ASP A 73 -23.27 -5.73 10.68
N ARG A 74 -22.01 -6.21 10.77
CA ARG A 74 -21.12 -5.89 11.89
C ARG A 74 -20.87 -4.38 12.03
N VAL A 75 -20.64 -3.68 10.92
CA VAL A 75 -20.43 -2.22 10.91
C VAL A 75 -21.67 -1.48 11.39
N MET A 76 -22.86 -1.89 10.95
CA MET A 76 -24.12 -1.28 11.38
C MET A 76 -24.36 -1.47 12.88
N LEU A 77 -23.94 -2.61 13.45
CA LEU A 77 -24.09 -2.91 14.87
C LEU A 77 -23.19 -2.07 15.78
N ARG A 78 -22.11 -1.47 15.27
CA ARG A 78 -21.25 -0.57 16.05
C ARG A 78 -21.99 0.64 16.63
N GLY A 79 -23.07 1.07 15.97
CA GLY A 79 -23.90 2.17 16.43
C GLY A 79 -24.90 1.81 17.54
N VAL A 80 -24.97 0.52 17.93
CA VAL A 80 -25.96 0.03 18.90
C VAL A 80 -25.54 0.33 20.33
N SER A 81 -24.28 0.12 20.69
CA SER A 81 -23.74 0.46 22.01
C SER A 81 -22.20 0.50 22.01
N PRO A 82 -21.56 1.20 22.98
CA PRO A 82 -20.10 1.18 23.14
C PRO A 82 -19.53 -0.24 23.33
N HIS A 83 -20.27 -1.10 24.04
CA HIS A 83 -19.85 -2.49 24.29
C HIS A 83 -19.83 -3.33 22.99
N ILE A 84 -20.86 -3.20 22.15
CA ILE A 84 -20.90 -3.88 20.83
C ILE A 84 -19.82 -3.32 19.91
N HIS A 85 -19.54 -2.01 20.00
CA HIS A 85 -18.48 -1.36 19.25
C HIS A 85 -17.11 -1.98 19.57
N ASP A 86 -16.77 -2.14 20.85
CA ASP A 86 -15.51 -2.76 21.26
C ASP A 86 -15.43 -4.26 20.94
N LEU A 87 -16.55 -4.99 20.97
CA LEU A 87 -16.59 -6.40 20.54
C LEU A 87 -16.36 -6.54 19.03
N VAL A 88 -17.04 -5.73 18.22
CA VAL A 88 -16.87 -5.74 16.75
C VAL A 88 -15.44 -5.38 16.35
N ASP A 89 -14.82 -4.42 17.03
CA ASP A 89 -13.43 -3.99 16.78
C ASP A 89 -12.38 -5.07 17.16
N ARG A 90 -12.73 -6.06 18.01
CA ARG A 90 -11.83 -7.18 18.38
C ARG A 90 -11.90 -8.37 17.43
N LEU A 91 -12.94 -8.48 16.61
CA LEU A 91 -13.22 -9.68 15.82
C LEU A 91 -12.43 -9.74 14.51
N PRO A 92 -11.93 -10.94 14.11
CA PRO A 92 -11.23 -11.12 12.85
C PRO A 92 -12.17 -10.89 11.66
N LEU A 93 -11.65 -10.14 10.67
CA LEU A 93 -12.31 -9.86 9.40
C LEU A 93 -11.94 -10.96 8.41
N ILE A 94 -12.95 -11.64 7.84
CA ILE A 94 -12.76 -12.64 6.78
C ILE A 94 -13.49 -12.11 5.53
N LEU A 95 -12.74 -11.80 4.47
CA LEU A 95 -13.27 -11.20 3.23
C LEU A 95 -12.85 -12.01 1.99
N PRO A 96 -13.72 -12.10 0.95
CA PRO A 96 -13.42 -12.87 -0.26
C PRO A 96 -12.42 -12.20 -1.22
N PHE A 97 -12.16 -10.88 -1.12
CA PHE A 97 -11.06 -10.20 -1.82
C PHE A 97 -10.72 -8.86 -1.15
N VAL A 98 -9.97 -8.98 -0.05
CA VAL A 98 -8.99 -8.03 0.50
C VAL A 98 -7.98 -8.97 1.16
N PHE A 99 -6.69 -8.91 0.80
CA PHE A 99 -5.71 -9.80 1.46
C PHE A 99 -5.51 -9.27 2.89
N ILE A 100 -6.09 -9.97 3.86
CA ILE A 100 -5.94 -9.68 5.30
C ILE A 100 -4.93 -10.68 5.84
N ARG A 101 -3.69 -10.26 5.99
CA ARG A 101 -2.66 -11.06 6.65
C ARG A 101 -2.57 -10.59 8.11
N SER A 102 -2.85 -11.48 9.04
CA SER A 102 -2.54 -11.26 10.46
C SER A 102 -1.19 -11.91 10.73
N ASP A 103 -0.22 -11.16 11.23
CA ASP A 103 0.98 -11.79 11.77
C ASP A 103 0.69 -12.50 13.11
N SER A 104 1.65 -13.27 13.61
CA SER A 104 1.57 -13.98 14.90
C SER A 104 1.39 -13.04 16.12
N ARG A 105 1.48 -11.72 15.94
CA ARG A 105 1.31 -10.69 16.97
C ARG A 105 -0.02 -9.94 16.86
N GLY A 106 -0.89 -10.32 15.91
CA GLY A 106 -2.19 -9.69 15.69
C GLY A 106 -2.14 -8.39 14.91
N ASN A 107 -1.03 -8.07 14.24
CA ASN A 107 -0.95 -6.94 13.33
C ASN A 107 -1.68 -7.29 12.04
N ILE A 108 -2.56 -6.39 11.58
CA ILE A 108 -3.31 -6.57 10.35
C ILE A 108 -2.62 -5.81 9.22
N GLU A 109 -2.34 -6.51 8.13
CA GLU A 109 -1.95 -5.94 6.84
C GLU A 109 -3.14 -6.00 5.88
N LEU A 110 -3.48 -4.87 5.26
CA LEU A 110 -4.49 -4.83 4.21
C LEU A 110 -3.82 -4.58 2.86
N HIS A 111 -3.91 -5.58 1.99
CA HIS A 111 -3.40 -5.53 0.62
C HIS A 111 -4.54 -5.49 -0.40
N CYS A 112 -4.52 -4.46 -1.25
CA CYS A 112 -5.49 -4.28 -2.34
C CYS A 112 -4.72 -4.03 -3.65
N ASP A 113 -4.51 -5.08 -4.46
CA ASP A 113 -3.73 -5.00 -5.70
C ASP A 113 -4.51 -4.50 -6.93
N GLN A 114 -5.83 -4.65 -6.93
CA GLN A 114 -6.71 -4.19 -8.00
C GLN A 114 -8.03 -3.75 -7.39
N MET A 115 -8.23 -2.42 -7.30
CA MET A 115 -9.48 -1.88 -6.81
C MET A 115 -10.06 -0.85 -7.77
N ASP A 116 -10.99 -1.31 -8.58
CA ASP A 116 -12.01 -0.44 -9.16
C ASP A 116 -13.02 -0.09 -8.07
N VAL A 117 -12.88 1.08 -7.44
CA VAL A 117 -13.90 1.64 -6.54
C VAL A 117 -15.10 2.11 -7.40
N LEU A 118 -15.77 1.18 -8.08
CA LEU A 118 -16.98 1.47 -8.87
C LEU A 118 -18.14 1.74 -7.91
N ILE A 119 -18.36 3.01 -7.61
CA ILE A 119 -19.47 3.45 -6.77
C ILE A 119 -20.69 3.69 -7.67
N GLY A 120 -21.48 2.63 -7.83
CA GLY A 120 -22.92 2.80 -7.98
C GLY A 120 -23.50 3.35 -6.67
N GLU A 121 -24.58 4.14 -6.76
CA GLU A 121 -25.20 4.86 -5.63
C GLU A 121 -25.51 3.98 -4.41
N GLU A 122 -25.62 2.66 -4.58
CA GLU A 122 -25.94 1.69 -3.51
C GLU A 122 -24.74 1.07 -2.75
N ASN A 123 -23.47 1.33 -3.11
CA ASN A 123 -22.29 0.68 -2.47
C ASN A 123 -21.20 1.68 -2.00
N ARG A 124 -21.61 2.77 -1.36
CA ARG A 124 -20.73 3.91 -1.00
C ARG A 124 -19.65 3.69 0.09
N LEU A 125 -19.59 2.58 0.84
CA LEU A 125 -18.75 2.49 2.06
C LEU A 125 -18.28 1.06 2.42
N ARG A 126 -17.19 0.54 1.84
CA ARG A 126 -16.63 -0.77 2.27
C ARG A 126 -15.20 -0.72 2.77
N ILE A 127 -14.29 -0.03 2.07
CA ILE A 127 -12.88 0.04 2.51
C ILE A 127 -12.66 0.99 3.67
N SER A 128 -13.19 2.22 3.63
CA SER A 128 -13.07 3.14 4.78
C SER A 128 -13.65 2.52 6.04
N SER A 129 -14.78 1.81 5.93
CA SER A 129 -15.36 1.04 7.02
C SER A 129 -14.44 -0.09 7.50
N LEU A 130 -13.81 -0.83 6.59
CA LEU A 130 -12.84 -1.87 6.93
C LEU A 130 -11.63 -1.31 7.70
N ILE A 131 -11.05 -0.23 7.20
CA ILE A 131 -9.93 0.48 7.83
C ILE A 131 -10.35 0.93 9.23
N LEU A 132 -11.56 1.48 9.37
CA LEU A 132 -12.09 1.89 10.67
C LEU A 132 -12.28 0.71 11.62
N LEU A 133 -12.67 -0.48 11.15
CA LEU A 133 -12.77 -1.68 11.99
C LEU A 133 -11.40 -2.13 12.49
N SER A 134 -10.38 -2.09 11.63
CA SER A 134 -9.02 -2.51 11.98
C SER A 134 -8.13 -1.40 12.53
N ARG A 135 -8.63 -0.18 12.75
CA ARG A 135 -7.80 1.03 13.00
C ARG A 135 -6.82 0.93 14.17
N ARG A 136 -7.10 0.08 15.17
CA ARG A 136 -6.24 -0.11 16.36
C ARG A 136 -5.02 -1.01 16.07
N SER A 137 -5.16 -1.95 15.13
CA SER A 137 -4.14 -2.97 14.81
C SER A 137 -3.59 -2.88 13.39
N LEU A 138 -4.16 -2.01 12.56
CA LEU A 138 -3.75 -1.81 11.18
C LEU A 138 -2.40 -1.10 11.14
N SER A 139 -1.40 -1.82 10.67
CA SER A 139 0.00 -1.36 10.61
C SER A 139 0.50 -1.12 9.19
N HIS A 140 -0.08 -1.81 8.21
CA HIS A 140 0.32 -1.70 6.81
C HIS A 140 -0.92 -1.52 5.92
N LEU A 141 -0.85 -0.50 5.06
CA LEU A 141 -1.86 -0.23 4.04
C LEU A 141 -1.21 -0.22 2.67
N ARG A 142 -1.74 -1.01 1.74
CA ARG A 142 -1.32 -0.98 0.35
C ARG A 142 -2.53 -0.85 -0.57
N PHE A 143 -2.57 0.25 -1.30
CA PHE A 143 -3.52 0.53 -2.36
C PHE A 143 -2.78 0.61 -3.68
N ARG A 144 -2.95 -0.40 -4.54
CA ARG A 144 -2.43 -0.38 -5.91
C ARG A 144 -3.56 -0.37 -6.90
N HIS A 145 -3.32 0.33 -8.01
CA HIS A 145 -4.28 0.53 -9.08
C HIS A 145 -5.65 0.98 -8.55
N CYS A 146 -5.66 1.78 -7.48
CA CYS A 146 -6.88 2.27 -6.89
C CYS A 146 -7.41 3.48 -7.66
N ARG A 147 -8.73 3.61 -7.74
CA ARG A 147 -9.37 4.77 -8.36
C ARG A 147 -10.26 5.48 -7.35
N VAL A 148 -9.97 6.73 -7.04
CA VAL A 148 -10.87 7.57 -6.24
C VAL A 148 -11.69 8.46 -7.17
N HIS A 149 -13.02 8.34 -7.14
CA HIS A 149 -13.89 8.94 -8.14
C HIS A 149 -14.46 10.30 -7.74
N SER A 150 -14.40 10.66 -6.46
CA SER A 150 -14.89 11.95 -5.98
C SER A 150 -14.15 12.46 -4.74
N GLN A 151 -14.23 13.77 -4.52
CA GLN A 151 -13.71 14.42 -3.31
C GLN A 151 -14.31 13.83 -2.04
N GLN A 152 -15.62 13.57 -1.99
CA GLN A 152 -16.28 13.01 -0.81
C GLN A 152 -15.73 11.63 -0.41
N GLN A 153 -15.48 10.76 -1.40
CA GLN A 153 -14.88 9.43 -1.16
C GLN A 153 -13.45 9.56 -0.65
N THR A 154 -12.70 10.49 -1.24
CA THR A 154 -11.33 10.80 -0.84
C THR A 154 -11.26 11.21 0.62
N VAL A 155 -12.12 12.15 1.03
CA VAL A 155 -12.24 12.61 2.42
C VAL A 155 -12.54 11.43 3.34
N GLN A 156 -13.51 10.58 2.99
CA GLN A 156 -13.90 9.42 3.81
C GLN A 156 -12.77 8.40 3.95
N LEU A 157 -12.04 8.11 2.87
CA LEU A 157 -10.89 7.20 2.89
C LEU A 157 -9.79 7.72 3.81
N TRP A 158 -9.31 8.95 3.58
CA TRP A 158 -8.20 9.50 4.36
C TRP A 158 -8.59 9.81 5.80
N THR A 159 -9.86 10.15 6.08
CA THR A 159 -10.36 10.25 7.46
C THR A 159 -10.29 8.89 8.18
N ALA A 160 -10.54 7.78 7.49
CA ALA A 160 -10.37 6.45 8.08
C ALA A 160 -8.89 6.12 8.33
N VAL A 161 -8.01 6.42 7.36
CA VAL A 161 -6.56 6.22 7.50
C VAL A 161 -5.98 7.07 8.64
N ALA A 162 -6.44 8.31 8.79
CA ALA A 162 -6.02 9.20 9.86
C ALA A 162 -6.21 8.57 11.25
N GLN A 163 -7.29 7.81 11.44
CA GLN A 163 -7.60 7.13 12.71
C GLN A 163 -6.71 5.91 13.02
N CYS A 164 -5.85 5.48 12.08
CA CYS A 164 -4.98 4.32 12.25
C CYS A 164 -3.66 4.72 12.91
N GLN A 165 -3.61 4.81 14.24
CA GLN A 165 -2.45 5.34 14.96
C GLN A 165 -1.21 4.45 14.87
N SER A 166 -1.40 3.14 14.71
CA SER A 166 -0.34 2.13 14.59
C SER A 166 0.16 1.95 13.15
N LEU A 167 -0.22 2.82 12.21
CA LEU A 167 0.17 2.69 10.81
C LEU A 167 1.67 3.00 10.64
N VAL A 168 2.41 1.99 10.23
CA VAL A 168 3.87 1.97 10.05
C VAL A 168 4.25 1.96 8.57
N ALA A 169 3.41 1.44 7.68
CA ALA A 169 3.68 1.46 6.25
C ALA A 169 2.46 1.88 5.43
N LEU A 170 2.69 2.72 4.42
CA LEU A 170 1.70 3.05 3.41
C LEU A 170 2.31 2.92 2.00
N GLN A 171 1.60 2.23 1.13
CA GLN A 171 1.80 2.28 -0.31
C GLN A 171 0.51 2.74 -1.01
N TYR A 172 0.60 3.84 -1.76
CA TYR A 172 -0.52 4.43 -2.50
C TYR A 172 -0.11 4.70 -3.95
N GLU A 173 -0.69 3.92 -4.86
CA GLU A 173 -0.39 3.93 -6.30
C GLU A 173 -1.70 3.90 -7.09
N PRO A 174 -2.30 5.06 -7.36
CA PRO A 174 -3.57 5.13 -8.06
C PRO A 174 -3.43 4.75 -9.53
N CYS A 175 -4.49 4.18 -10.13
CA CYS A 175 -4.47 3.79 -11.54
C CYS A 175 -4.49 5.00 -12.51
N ARG A 176 -4.80 6.19 -12.00
CA ARG A 176 -4.83 7.47 -12.73
C ARG A 176 -4.29 8.56 -11.80
N LEU A 177 -3.84 9.66 -12.39
CA LEU A 177 -3.43 10.84 -11.63
C LEU A 177 -4.54 11.29 -10.67
N ASP A 178 -4.26 11.26 -9.37
CA ASP A 178 -5.19 11.57 -8.30
C ASP A 178 -5.11 13.05 -7.91
N ARG A 179 -6.18 13.79 -8.21
CA ARG A 179 -6.30 15.22 -7.96
C ARG A 179 -6.89 15.59 -6.61
N TRP A 180 -7.40 14.61 -5.87
CA TRP A 180 -8.22 14.84 -4.68
C TRP A 180 -7.50 14.48 -3.39
N SER A 181 -6.61 13.48 -3.41
CA SER A 181 -6.04 12.92 -2.18
C SER A 181 -5.04 13.82 -1.49
N ARG A 182 -4.31 14.65 -2.23
CA ARG A 182 -3.18 15.44 -1.71
C ARG A 182 -3.44 16.11 -0.35
N PRO A 183 -4.44 16.99 -0.16
CA PRO A 183 -4.63 17.67 1.13
C PRO A 183 -4.97 16.70 2.26
N HIS A 184 -5.81 15.70 1.99
CA HIS A 184 -6.31 14.78 3.02
C HIS A 184 -5.28 13.72 3.40
N LEU A 185 -4.46 13.27 2.44
CA LEU A 185 -3.38 12.31 2.63
C LEU A 185 -2.31 12.91 3.54
N VAL A 186 -1.93 14.17 3.33
CA VAL A 186 -0.90 14.84 4.14
C VAL A 186 -1.31 14.90 5.61
N ASP A 187 -2.54 15.35 5.88
CA ASP A 187 -3.06 15.43 7.24
C ASP A 187 -3.28 14.03 7.85
N ALA A 188 -3.67 13.05 7.02
CA ALA A 188 -3.86 11.68 7.47
C ALA A 188 -2.55 10.96 7.81
N LEU A 189 -1.39 11.39 7.32
CA LEU A 189 -0.10 10.75 7.61
C LEU A 189 0.78 11.51 8.60
N ALA A 190 0.46 12.78 8.85
CA ALA A 190 1.21 13.60 9.79
C ALA A 190 1.33 12.92 11.16
N SER A 191 2.54 12.96 11.74
CA SER A 191 2.88 12.42 13.07
C SER A 191 2.72 10.91 13.23
N LYS A 192 2.59 10.14 12.16
CA LYS A 192 2.54 8.67 12.23
C LYS A 192 3.94 8.07 12.33
N PRO A 193 4.11 6.93 13.02
CA PRO A 193 5.40 6.25 13.19
C PRO A 193 5.79 5.47 11.91
N LEU A 194 5.79 6.14 10.77
CA LEU A 194 6.05 5.52 9.48
C LEU A 194 7.50 5.00 9.39
N LYS A 195 7.63 3.80 8.85
CA LYS A 195 8.88 3.15 8.43
C LYS A 195 8.96 2.97 6.92
N SER A 196 7.84 2.80 6.23
CA SER A 196 7.81 2.68 4.77
C SER A 196 6.74 3.60 4.19
N LEU A 197 7.13 4.40 3.20
CA LEU A 197 6.23 5.29 2.49
C LEU A 197 6.48 5.22 0.98
N ILE A 198 5.49 4.69 0.25
CA ILE A 198 5.51 4.59 -1.20
C ILE A 198 4.32 5.37 -1.75
N LEU A 199 4.57 6.47 -2.46
CA LEU A 199 3.53 7.34 -3.01
C LEU A 199 3.83 7.62 -4.48
N THR A 200 2.87 7.32 -5.36
CA THR A 200 2.96 7.68 -6.78
C THR A 200 1.65 8.29 -7.25
N GLY A 201 1.66 8.99 -8.41
CA GLY A 201 0.44 9.38 -9.10
C GLY A 201 -0.47 10.37 -8.37
N ILE A 202 0.06 11.18 -7.44
CA ILE A 202 -0.68 12.25 -6.75
C ILE A 202 -0.42 13.59 -7.46
N ASP A 203 -1.49 14.24 -7.90
CA ASP A 203 -1.41 15.53 -8.60
C ASP A 203 -0.90 16.65 -7.67
N GLY A 204 0.07 17.41 -8.17
CA GLY A 204 0.64 18.55 -7.48
C GLY A 204 1.26 18.26 -6.11
N LEU A 205 1.67 17.03 -5.80
CA LEU A 205 2.37 16.71 -4.55
C LEU A 205 3.65 17.55 -4.42
N GLN A 206 3.77 18.35 -3.36
CA GLN A 206 4.89 19.28 -3.15
C GLN A 206 5.92 18.76 -2.14
N PRO A 207 7.18 19.22 -2.20
CA PRO A 207 8.21 18.90 -1.20
C PRO A 207 7.77 19.13 0.26
N LYS A 208 7.11 20.26 0.54
CA LYS A 208 6.58 20.56 1.89
C LYS A 208 5.55 19.54 2.37
N ASP A 209 4.82 18.92 1.47
CA ASP A 209 3.83 17.89 1.81
C ASP A 209 4.57 16.64 2.28
N LEU A 210 5.61 16.24 1.54
CA LEU A 210 6.50 15.14 1.92
C LEU A 210 7.06 15.34 3.33
N PHE A 211 7.69 16.50 3.59
CA PHE A 211 8.27 16.78 4.90
C PHE A 211 7.25 16.84 6.03
N ARG A 212 6.02 17.32 5.77
CA ARG A 212 4.93 17.27 6.76
C ARG A 212 4.49 15.85 7.08
N MET A 213 4.42 14.97 6.08
CA MET A 213 4.02 13.57 6.26
C MET A 213 5.08 12.76 7.00
N THR A 214 6.36 13.05 6.76
CA THR A 214 7.48 12.28 7.29
C THR A 214 8.11 12.91 8.53
N ASN A 215 7.58 14.03 9.02
CA ASN A 215 8.13 14.72 10.18
C ASN A 215 8.11 13.81 11.42
N GLY A 216 9.28 13.57 12.00
CA GLY A 216 9.46 12.70 13.17
C GLY A 216 9.35 11.19 12.88
N ALA A 217 9.08 10.79 11.64
CA ALA A 217 9.08 9.39 11.24
C ALA A 217 10.53 8.86 11.11
N ARG A 218 10.72 7.56 11.37
CA ARG A 218 12.00 6.87 11.18
C ARG A 218 11.89 5.96 9.96
N LEU A 219 11.86 6.58 8.79
CA LEU A 219 11.68 5.87 7.53
C LEU A 219 12.90 5.01 7.22
N GLU A 220 12.65 3.74 6.93
CA GLU A 220 13.59 2.77 6.41
C GLU A 220 13.46 2.65 4.88
N GLU A 221 12.28 2.91 4.33
CA GLU A 221 11.98 2.88 2.90
C GLU A 221 11.19 4.12 2.49
N LEU A 222 11.64 4.80 1.43
CA LEU A 222 10.95 5.96 0.87
C LEU A 222 10.96 5.92 -0.65
N ALA A 223 9.78 5.87 -1.26
CA ALA A 223 9.61 5.91 -2.70
C ALA A 223 8.49 6.89 -3.07
N VAL A 224 8.86 8.15 -3.35
CA VAL A 224 7.88 9.20 -3.65
C VAL A 224 8.12 9.73 -5.05
N VAL A 225 7.15 9.45 -5.92
CA VAL A 225 7.17 9.83 -7.33
C VAL A 225 6.10 10.87 -7.59
N GLY A 226 6.54 12.07 -8.00
CA GLY A 226 5.66 13.16 -8.38
C GLY A 226 6.39 14.15 -9.29
N GLU A 227 5.63 14.94 -10.06
CA GLU A 227 6.18 15.91 -11.02
C GLU A 227 7.07 16.97 -10.34
N LEU A 228 6.73 17.36 -9.11
CA LEU A 228 7.44 18.39 -8.34
C LEU A 228 8.45 17.81 -7.33
N ILE A 229 8.63 16.49 -7.31
CA ILE A 229 9.56 15.80 -6.41
C ILE A 229 10.82 15.45 -7.22
N THR A 230 11.71 16.44 -7.36
CA THR A 230 13.01 16.27 -8.02
C THR A 230 14.06 15.73 -7.06
N PRO A 231 15.17 15.13 -7.54
CA PRO A 231 16.25 14.65 -6.66
C PRO A 231 16.81 15.73 -5.72
N SER A 232 16.92 16.98 -6.17
CA SER A 232 17.32 18.14 -5.36
C SER A 232 16.45 18.41 -4.14
N VAL A 233 15.20 17.96 -4.10
CA VAL A 233 14.32 18.06 -2.92
C VAL A 233 14.96 17.39 -1.71
N PHE A 234 15.69 16.30 -1.91
CA PHE A 234 16.31 15.54 -0.82
C PHE A 234 17.60 16.16 -0.29
N ASP A 235 18.13 17.20 -0.93
CA ASP A 235 19.29 17.95 -0.44
C ASP A 235 18.91 19.08 0.55
N HIS A 236 17.60 19.30 0.75
CA HIS A 236 17.11 20.27 1.72
C HIS A 236 17.42 19.86 3.17
N LYS A 237 17.60 20.87 4.03
CA LYS A 237 17.89 20.68 5.46
C LYS A 237 16.81 19.85 6.16
N GLU A 238 15.55 20.02 5.76
CA GLU A 238 14.41 19.27 6.26
C GLU A 238 14.48 17.77 5.93
N ALA A 239 15.12 17.39 4.82
CA ALA A 239 15.29 16.00 4.41
C ALA A 239 16.43 15.29 5.15
N SER A 240 17.45 16.03 5.61
CA SER A 240 18.67 15.45 6.18
C SER A 240 18.41 14.51 7.36
N THR A 241 17.49 14.87 8.27
CA THR A 241 17.14 14.04 9.43
C THR A 241 16.40 12.76 9.02
N MET A 242 15.55 12.86 8.00
CA MET A 242 14.79 11.74 7.44
C MET A 242 15.71 10.75 6.70
N LEU A 243 16.66 11.27 5.91
CA LEU A 243 17.58 10.46 5.11
C LEU A 243 18.49 9.56 5.96
N GLY A 244 18.86 10.01 7.17
CA GLY A 244 19.75 9.27 8.06
C GLY A 244 19.25 7.91 8.53
N THR A 245 17.97 7.56 8.30
CA THR A 245 17.41 6.25 8.63
C THR A 245 17.01 5.42 7.40
N ILE A 246 17.04 6.02 6.21
CA ILE A 246 16.51 5.41 4.98
C ILE A 246 17.51 4.41 4.41
N HIS A 247 17.12 3.14 4.36
CA HIS A 247 17.89 2.07 3.72
C HIS A 247 17.63 1.98 2.23
N SER A 248 16.42 2.32 1.77
CA SER A 248 16.08 2.39 0.35
C SER A 248 15.39 3.72 0.03
N LEU A 249 16.04 4.53 -0.82
CA LEU A 249 15.48 5.77 -1.34
C LEU A 249 15.24 5.61 -2.84
N LEU A 250 13.98 5.66 -3.28
CA LEU A 250 13.62 5.68 -4.68
C LEU A 250 13.36 7.11 -5.17
N ILE A 251 14.10 7.49 -6.21
CA ILE A 251 13.88 8.73 -6.97
C ILE A 251 13.44 8.39 -8.39
N GLN A 252 12.61 9.25 -8.97
CA GLN A 252 12.27 9.19 -10.39
C GLN A 252 12.79 10.44 -11.09
N VAL A 253 13.46 10.24 -12.22
CA VAL A 253 13.85 11.31 -13.14
C VAL A 253 13.22 11.06 -14.51
N ASN A 254 12.67 12.12 -15.10
CA ASN A 254 12.01 12.07 -16.39
C ASN A 254 13.00 12.37 -17.54
N SER A 255 12.52 12.33 -18.78
CA SER A 255 13.34 12.63 -19.96
C SER A 255 13.85 14.08 -20.05
N THR A 256 13.34 15.00 -19.22
CA THR A 256 13.83 16.39 -19.16
C THR A 256 15.01 16.56 -18.21
N PHE A 257 15.35 15.53 -17.43
CA PHE A 257 16.50 15.55 -16.55
C PHE A 257 17.81 15.68 -17.34
N SER A 258 18.59 16.70 -17.02
CA SER A 258 19.91 16.91 -17.62
C SER A 258 20.99 16.22 -16.81
N ILE A 259 21.62 15.19 -17.37
CA ILE A 259 22.79 14.53 -16.79
C ILE A 259 24.04 15.46 -16.72
N HIS A 260 23.97 16.64 -17.34
CA HIS A 260 25.02 17.65 -17.34
C HIS A 260 24.77 18.77 -16.32
N ASP A 261 23.64 18.73 -15.60
CA ASP A 261 23.36 19.69 -14.54
C ASP A 261 24.29 19.43 -13.34
N VAL A 262 25.23 20.34 -13.13
CA VAL A 262 26.22 20.25 -12.06
C VAL A 262 25.58 20.45 -10.69
N SER A 263 24.57 21.31 -10.60
CA SER A 263 23.85 21.61 -9.35
C SER A 263 23.05 20.41 -8.90
N GLU A 264 22.28 19.81 -9.81
CA GLU A 264 21.47 18.62 -9.52
C GLU A 264 22.36 17.42 -9.18
N ARG A 265 23.47 17.23 -9.92
CA ARG A 265 24.47 16.21 -9.61
C ARG A 265 25.05 16.39 -8.20
N ALA A 266 25.40 17.62 -7.82
CA ALA A 266 25.94 17.92 -6.49
C ALA A 266 24.90 17.67 -5.39
N ALA A 267 23.64 18.00 -5.63
CA ALA A 267 22.54 17.70 -4.73
C ALA A 267 22.36 16.19 -4.52
N ILE A 268 22.35 15.40 -5.60
CA ILE A 268 22.28 13.92 -5.50
C ILE A 268 23.43 13.35 -4.68
N LEU A 269 24.67 13.83 -4.89
CA LEU A 269 25.83 13.37 -4.10
C LEU A 269 25.70 13.69 -2.61
N ARG A 270 25.18 14.87 -2.26
CA ARG A 270 24.90 15.24 -0.86
C ARG A 270 23.78 14.39 -0.25
N THR A 271 22.72 14.13 -1.00
CA THR A 271 21.65 13.20 -0.62
C THR A 271 22.20 11.80 -0.34
N MET A 272 23.00 11.25 -1.26
CA MET A 272 23.61 9.92 -1.10
C MET A 272 24.57 9.85 0.10
N SER A 273 25.28 10.95 0.38
CA SER A 273 26.17 11.04 1.55
C SER A 273 25.39 11.04 2.86
N SER A 274 24.15 11.53 2.85
CA SER A 274 23.25 11.56 4.01
C SER A 274 22.57 10.23 4.31
N LEU A 275 22.58 9.29 3.37
CA LEU A 275 22.06 7.93 3.59
C LEU A 275 22.99 7.11 4.51
N PRO A 276 22.46 6.15 5.30
CA PRO A 276 23.24 5.17 6.04
C PRO A 276 24.24 4.45 5.15
N ALA A 277 25.37 3.95 5.67
CA ALA A 277 26.43 3.29 4.90
C ALA A 277 25.91 2.18 3.96
N THR A 278 24.93 1.41 4.43
CA THR A 278 24.25 0.31 3.72
C THR A 278 23.06 0.76 2.87
N GLY A 279 22.75 2.07 2.85
CA GLY A 279 21.65 2.65 2.11
C GLY A 279 21.87 2.57 0.60
N VAL A 280 20.81 2.25 -0.11
CA VAL A 280 20.78 2.08 -1.55
C VAL A 280 19.96 3.22 -2.17
N LEU A 281 20.50 3.82 -3.23
CA LEU A 281 19.73 4.73 -4.07
C LEU A 281 19.09 3.95 -5.21
N GLU A 282 17.76 3.94 -5.24
CA GLU A 282 16.95 3.36 -6.29
C GLU A 282 16.52 4.46 -7.26
N VAL A 283 16.66 4.21 -8.56
CA VAL A 283 16.45 5.23 -9.58
C VAL A 283 15.58 4.68 -10.68
N ILE A 284 14.42 5.29 -10.89
CA ILE A 284 13.64 5.16 -12.12
C ILE A 284 14.07 6.29 -13.05
N HIS A 285 14.73 5.94 -14.15
CA HIS A 285 15.09 6.91 -15.18
C HIS A 285 14.28 6.65 -16.44
N ILE A 286 13.37 7.58 -16.76
CA ILE A 286 12.58 7.52 -18.01
C ILE A 286 13.48 7.96 -19.16
N SER A 287 14.02 6.99 -19.89
CA SER A 287 15.01 7.21 -20.94
C SER A 287 14.35 7.04 -22.31
N ARG A 288 14.21 8.14 -23.05
CA ARG A 288 13.87 8.13 -24.47
C ARG A 288 15.14 8.31 -25.29
N GLY A 289 15.22 7.70 -26.47
CA GLY A 289 16.30 7.93 -27.43
C GLY A 289 17.04 6.69 -27.90
N THR A 290 18.31 6.86 -28.23
CA THR A 290 19.15 5.84 -28.87
C THR A 290 19.93 5.03 -27.84
N VAL A 291 20.52 3.90 -28.28
CA VAL A 291 21.49 3.13 -27.47
C VAL A 291 22.61 4.03 -26.93
N THR A 292 23.05 5.03 -27.70
CA THR A 292 24.10 5.96 -27.27
C THR A 292 23.64 6.84 -26.11
N ASP A 293 22.40 7.33 -26.14
CA ASP A 293 21.84 8.14 -25.06
C ASP A 293 21.66 7.31 -23.79
N THR A 294 21.12 6.10 -23.93
CA THR A 294 21.03 5.14 -22.82
C THR A 294 22.42 4.81 -22.25
N THR A 295 23.45 4.67 -23.08
CA THR A 295 24.84 4.45 -22.62
C THR A 295 25.33 5.64 -21.77
N LYS A 296 25.03 6.88 -22.18
CA LYS A 296 25.38 8.09 -21.40
C LYS A 296 24.65 8.13 -20.06
N VAL A 297 23.37 7.77 -20.03
CA VAL A 297 22.58 7.68 -18.79
C VAL A 297 23.17 6.65 -17.83
N ILE A 298 23.44 5.43 -18.28
CA ILE A 298 24.06 4.40 -17.44
C ILE A 298 25.45 4.86 -16.97
N SER A 299 26.24 5.48 -17.85
CA SER A 299 27.55 6.04 -17.51
C SER A 299 27.48 7.15 -16.46
N TYR A 300 26.43 7.96 -16.46
CA TYR A 300 26.22 8.99 -15.45
C TYR A 300 25.96 8.38 -14.07
N TRP A 301 25.05 7.40 -13.98
CA TRP A 301 24.72 6.76 -12.70
C TRP A 301 25.86 5.93 -12.12
N ILE A 302 26.66 5.25 -12.95
CA ILE A 302 27.83 4.52 -12.44
C ILE A 302 28.94 5.47 -11.95
N GLN A 303 29.09 6.64 -12.58
CA GLN A 303 30.00 7.68 -12.07
C GLN A 303 29.52 8.24 -10.74
N LEU A 304 28.22 8.51 -10.59
CA LEU A 304 27.63 8.90 -9.30
C LEU A 304 27.85 7.84 -8.22
N ALA A 305 27.62 6.56 -8.54
CA ALA A 305 27.87 5.46 -7.62
C ALA A 305 29.35 5.42 -7.17
N ARG A 306 30.29 5.56 -8.12
CA ARG A 306 31.72 5.64 -7.84
C ARG A 306 32.06 6.82 -6.93
N ASP A 307 31.61 8.01 -7.29
CA ASP A 307 31.98 9.26 -6.63
C ASP A 307 31.39 9.36 -5.22
N SER A 308 30.29 8.66 -4.95
CA SER A 308 29.70 8.51 -3.61
C SER A 308 30.17 7.25 -2.87
N SER A 309 30.86 6.33 -3.54
CA SER A 309 31.21 4.98 -3.04
C SER A 309 29.99 4.23 -2.48
N ARG A 310 28.83 4.35 -3.14
CA ARG A 310 27.56 3.74 -2.73
C ARG A 310 27.01 2.78 -3.79
N GLU A 311 25.99 2.03 -3.39
CA GLU A 311 25.18 1.22 -4.30
C GLU A 311 24.03 2.05 -4.91
N VAL A 312 23.87 1.92 -6.22
CA VAL A 312 22.77 2.49 -7.00
C VAL A 312 22.08 1.36 -7.76
N LYS A 313 20.75 1.27 -7.68
CA LYS A 313 19.93 0.41 -8.52
C LYS A 313 19.20 1.26 -9.54
N LEU A 314 19.35 0.95 -10.83
CA LEU A 314 18.82 1.74 -11.93
C LEU A 314 17.81 0.93 -12.73
N LYS A 315 16.57 1.41 -12.78
CA LYS A 315 15.52 0.95 -13.67
C LYS A 315 15.37 1.95 -14.83
N LEU A 316 15.49 1.45 -16.06
CA LEU A 316 15.30 2.24 -17.27
C LEU A 316 13.86 2.07 -17.77
N GLU A 317 13.04 3.11 -17.60
CA GLU A 317 11.67 3.15 -18.12
C GLU A 317 11.62 3.72 -19.53
N GLU A 318 10.60 3.31 -20.29
CA GLU A 318 10.47 3.60 -21.74
C GLU A 318 11.70 3.17 -22.57
N CYS A 319 12.41 2.16 -22.06
CA CYS A 319 13.55 1.53 -22.70
C CYS A 319 13.26 0.06 -23.02
N SER A 320 13.59 -0.37 -24.25
CA SER A 320 13.51 -1.78 -24.60
C SER A 320 14.67 -2.53 -23.93
N GLN A 321 14.47 -3.81 -23.62
CA GLN A 321 15.51 -4.63 -23.02
C GLN A 321 16.72 -4.72 -23.96
N GLU A 322 16.50 -4.90 -25.27
CA GLU A 322 17.59 -4.99 -26.25
C GLU A 322 18.42 -3.70 -26.29
N ARG A 323 17.77 -2.53 -26.11
CA ARG A 323 18.45 -1.24 -26.07
C ARG A 323 19.28 -1.09 -24.79
N ALA A 324 18.74 -1.49 -23.65
CA ALA A 324 19.45 -1.50 -22.37
C ALA A 324 20.68 -2.42 -22.44
N ASP A 325 20.50 -3.67 -22.90
CA ASP A 325 21.57 -4.67 -23.03
C ASP A 325 22.67 -4.20 -24.00
N ALA A 326 22.29 -3.64 -25.15
CA ALA A 326 23.24 -3.09 -26.11
C ALA A 326 24.03 -1.91 -25.52
N ALA A 327 23.40 -1.07 -24.70
CA ALA A 327 24.06 0.04 -24.01
C ALA A 327 25.05 -0.47 -22.95
N VAL A 328 24.64 -1.44 -22.13
CA VAL A 328 25.53 -2.12 -21.16
C VAL A 328 26.71 -2.77 -21.88
N GLY A 329 26.47 -3.53 -22.95
CA GLY A 329 27.52 -4.17 -23.73
C GLY A 329 28.47 -3.19 -24.44
N ARG A 330 27.99 -1.98 -24.80
CA ARG A 330 28.87 -0.89 -25.27
C ARG A 330 29.71 -0.32 -24.14
N LEU A 331 29.12 -0.15 -22.96
CA LEU A 331 29.77 0.42 -21.79
C LEU A 331 30.90 -0.49 -21.29
N LEU A 332 30.64 -1.80 -21.17
CA LEU A 332 31.64 -2.80 -20.78
C LEU A 332 32.83 -2.89 -21.76
N ARG A 333 32.63 -2.54 -23.04
CA ARG A 333 33.71 -2.50 -24.04
C ARG A 333 34.51 -1.19 -24.03
N LYS A 334 33.89 -0.07 -23.62
CA LYS A 334 34.47 1.28 -23.78
C LYS A 334 34.95 1.92 -22.48
N VAL A 335 34.30 1.66 -21.36
CA VAL A 335 34.58 2.35 -20.10
C VAL A 335 35.75 1.68 -19.40
N ARG A 336 36.93 2.28 -19.55
CA ARG A 336 38.09 1.98 -18.69
C ARG A 336 37.72 2.37 -17.25
N GLY A 337 37.54 1.38 -16.38
CA GLY A 337 37.29 1.60 -14.96
C GLY A 337 36.17 0.76 -14.34
N VAL A 338 35.34 0.08 -15.13
CA VAL A 338 34.47 -0.98 -14.58
C VAL A 338 35.38 -2.16 -14.21
N GLY A 339 35.66 -2.30 -12.92
CA GLY A 339 36.62 -3.29 -12.41
C GLY A 339 36.04 -4.70 -12.33
N ARG A 340 34.72 -4.81 -12.15
CA ARG A 340 34.01 -6.08 -12.07
C ARG A 340 32.60 -5.92 -12.61
N SER A 341 32.11 -6.91 -13.36
CA SER A 341 30.70 -7.04 -13.73
C SER A 341 30.19 -8.42 -13.36
N GLU A 342 28.93 -8.48 -12.96
CA GLU A 342 28.26 -9.70 -12.53
C GLU A 342 26.81 -9.69 -13.02
N TRP A 343 26.36 -10.82 -13.56
CA TRP A 343 24.95 -11.03 -13.88
C TRP A 343 24.22 -11.44 -12.60
N THR A 344 23.19 -10.69 -12.24
CA THR A 344 22.32 -11.00 -11.10
C THR A 344 21.00 -11.58 -11.61
N LYS A 345 20.14 -12.07 -10.70
CA LYS A 345 18.81 -12.58 -11.07
C LYS A 345 17.92 -11.49 -11.69
N GLY A 346 18.10 -10.24 -11.27
CA GLY A 346 17.30 -9.10 -11.69
C GLY A 346 17.98 -8.15 -12.69
N GLY A 347 19.20 -8.43 -13.16
CA GLY A 347 19.88 -7.60 -14.16
C GLY A 347 21.40 -7.69 -14.15
N VAL A 348 22.09 -6.57 -14.40
CA VAL A 348 23.55 -6.52 -14.51
C VAL A 348 24.15 -5.56 -13.49
N ALA A 349 24.98 -6.11 -12.60
CA ALA A 349 25.78 -5.33 -11.67
C ALA A 349 27.15 -4.97 -12.25
N MET A 350 27.56 -3.72 -12.08
CA MET A 350 28.84 -3.17 -12.51
C MET A 350 29.47 -2.41 -11.34
N GLN A 351 30.73 -2.71 -11.05
CA GLN A 351 31.50 -2.06 -9.99
C GLN A 351 32.54 -1.12 -10.58
N MET A 352 32.60 0.11 -10.08
CA MET A 352 33.58 1.12 -10.47
C MET A 352 34.14 1.80 -9.21
N GLY A 353 35.41 1.53 -8.90
CA GLY A 353 36.01 1.96 -7.63
C GLY A 353 35.26 1.37 -6.43
N GLY A 354 34.94 2.22 -5.43
CA GLY A 354 34.13 1.84 -4.26
C GLY A 354 32.62 1.79 -4.52
N GLY A 355 32.15 2.21 -5.70
CA GLY A 355 30.72 2.26 -6.04
C GLY A 355 30.23 1.07 -6.84
N ARG A 356 28.94 0.76 -6.72
CA ARG A 356 28.26 -0.31 -7.47
C ARG A 356 27.00 0.23 -8.12
N LEU A 357 26.82 -0.06 -9.42
CA LEU A 357 25.58 0.19 -10.15
C LEU A 357 24.97 -1.15 -10.56
N THR A 358 23.70 -1.39 -10.23
CA THR A 358 22.93 -2.52 -10.76
C THR A 358 21.87 -1.99 -11.73
N VAL A 359 22.01 -2.33 -13.01
CA VAL A 359 21.00 -2.01 -14.04
C VAL A 359 19.98 -3.15 -14.06
N LEU A 360 18.73 -2.84 -13.71
CA LEU A 360 17.65 -3.81 -13.61
C LEU A 360 17.06 -4.14 -14.97
N ASP A 361 16.73 -5.41 -15.16
CA ASP A 361 15.99 -5.90 -16.31
C ASP A 361 14.57 -5.34 -16.32
N LYS A 362 13.95 -5.32 -17.50
CA LYS A 362 12.59 -4.80 -17.70
C LYS A 362 11.55 -5.50 -16.82
N LYS A 363 11.76 -6.78 -16.49
CA LYS A 363 10.83 -7.56 -15.65
C LYS A 363 11.11 -7.46 -14.15
N ALA A 364 12.32 -7.07 -13.75
CA ALA A 364 12.69 -6.94 -12.35
C ALA A 364 12.21 -5.59 -11.79
N TRP A 365 11.75 -5.59 -10.55
CA TRP A 365 11.45 -4.38 -9.79
C TRP A 365 12.31 -4.28 -8.55
N PHE A 366 12.31 -3.10 -7.94
CA PHE A 366 12.99 -2.89 -6.68
C PHE A 366 12.41 -3.82 -5.60
N GLY A 367 13.29 -4.50 -4.87
CA GLY A 367 12.91 -5.46 -3.84
C GLY A 367 12.68 -6.91 -4.31
N ASP A 368 12.67 -7.20 -5.62
CA ASP A 368 12.43 -8.57 -6.14
C ASP A 368 13.57 -9.57 -5.84
N ASP A 369 14.75 -9.06 -5.44
CA ASP A 369 15.92 -9.87 -5.11
C ASP A 369 15.95 -10.39 -3.65
N GLN A 370 14.94 -10.05 -2.83
CA GLN A 370 14.84 -10.46 -1.42
C GLN A 370 14.02 -11.72 -1.19
#